data_AF-A0A1G6KFH7-F1
#
_entry.id   AF-A0A1G6KFH7-F1
#
_cell.length_a   1.000
_cell.length_b   1.000
_cell.length_c   1.000
_cell.angle_alpha   90.00
_cell.angle_beta   90.00
_cell.angle_gamma   90.00
#
_symmetry.space_group_name_H-M   'P 1'
#
loop_
_entity.id
_entity.type
_entity.pdbx_description
1 polymer ?
#
loop_
_entity_poly.entity_id
_entity_poly.type
_entity_poly.pdbx_seq_one_letter_code
_entity_poly.pdbx_strand_id
1 'polypeptide(L)'
;MNFEIFLFLLFMSFVSFAVGVIVWVAIVRFFGRGSQKARILSYILIPIIALGYNFLVLTAGKWRYLVGFLPIALIIGYVLYYRFGDHGTYIEPQAKPESDFQRRESSKSRRIREAREKRAAEREQRKHGKPKEK
;
A
#
# COMPACT_ATOMS: atom_id res chain seq x y z
N MET A 1 25.79 26.77 12.17
CA MET A 1 25.64 25.30 12.37
C MET A 1 26.74 24.64 11.57
N ASN A 2 27.57 23.78 12.17
CA ASN A 2 28.68 23.13 11.45
C ASN A 2 28.11 22.15 10.41
N PHE A 3 28.64 22.17 9.19
CA PHE A 3 28.15 21.35 8.06
C PHE A 3 28.18 19.84 8.38
N GLU A 4 29.16 19.38 9.16
CA GLU A 4 29.25 17.99 9.62
C GLU A 4 28.08 17.56 10.52
N ILE A 5 27.66 18.44 11.44
CA ILE A 5 26.53 18.18 12.32
C ILE A 5 25.23 18.12 11.51
N PHE A 6 25.11 19.00 10.50
CA PHE A 6 23.98 18.99 9.58
C PHE A 6 23.91 17.67 8.80
N LEU A 7 25.01 17.22 8.19
CA LEU A 7 25.06 15.94 7.47
C LEU A 7 24.77 14.74 8.38
N PHE A 8 25.27 14.77 9.62
CA PHE A 8 25.01 13.72 10.59
C PHE A 8 23.53 13.65 10.98
N LEU A 9 22.90 14.80 11.23
CA LEU A 9 21.45 14.88 11.51
C LEU A 9 20.62 14.43 10.29
N LEU A 10 21.01 14.84 9.09
CA LEU A 10 20.37 14.42 7.85
C LEU A 10 20.46 12.89 7.68
N PHE A 11 21.66 12.33 7.88
CA PHE A 11 21.87 10.88 7.85
C PHE A 11 20.97 10.17 8.86
N MET A 12 20.96 10.61 10.12
CA MET A 12 20.10 10.03 11.15
C MET A 12 18.60 10.11 10.82
N SER A 13 18.16 11.19 10.17
CA SER A 13 16.79 11.31 9.68
C SER A 13 16.45 10.23 8.66
N PHE A 14 17.34 9.99 7.68
CA PHE A 14 17.17 8.91 6.71
C PHE A 14 17.19 7.52 7.34
N VAL A 15 18.09 7.29 8.31
CA VAL A 15 18.16 6.02 9.05
C VAL A 15 16.84 5.77 9.81
N SER A 16 16.36 6.77 10.55
CA SER A 16 15.12 6.67 11.32
C SER A 16 13.91 6.43 10.42
N PHE A 17 13.86 7.10 9.27
CA PHE A 17 12.83 6.89 8.27
C PHE A 17 12.88 5.46 7.71
N ALA A 18 14.06 4.97 7.33
CA ALA A 18 14.24 3.64 6.78
C ALA A 18 13.81 2.54 7.78
N VAL A 19 14.23 2.65 9.04
CA VAL A 19 13.80 1.73 10.10
C VAL A 19 12.28 1.75 10.26
N GLY A 20 11.67 2.93 10.26
CA GLY A 20 10.21 3.05 10.36
C GLY A 20 9.48 2.36 9.21
N VAL A 21 9.97 2.51 7.97
CA VAL A 21 9.42 1.83 6.79
C VAL A 21 9.54 0.32 6.93
N ILE A 22 10.70 -0.20 7.33
CA ILE A 22 10.93 -1.65 7.50
C ILE A 22 9.95 -2.23 8.54
N VAL A 23 9.84 -1.59 9.70
CA VAL A 23 8.95 -2.02 10.77
C VAL A 23 7.50 -1.97 10.31
N TRP A 24 7.10 -0.90 9.63
CA TRP A 24 5.76 -0.77 9.09
C TRP A 24 5.43 -1.87 8.06
N VAL A 25 6.33 -2.12 7.11
CA VAL A 25 6.18 -3.20 6.11
C VAL A 25 6.05 -4.56 6.81
N ALA A 26 6.89 -4.82 7.82
CA ALA A 26 6.80 -6.05 8.60
C ALA A 26 5.45 -6.19 9.30
N ILE A 27 4.98 -5.16 10.02
CA ILE A 27 3.68 -5.17 10.72
C ILE A 27 2.54 -5.42 9.73
N VAL A 28 2.53 -4.72 8.59
CA VAL A 28 1.50 -4.88 7.55
C VAL A 28 1.53 -6.29 6.96
N ARG A 29 2.73 -6.89 6.81
CA ARG A 29 2.89 -8.24 6.27
C ARG A 29 2.37 -9.33 7.21
N PHE A 30 2.43 -9.12 8.53
CA PHE A 30 1.95 -10.07 9.53
C PHE A 30 0.47 -9.87 9.91
N PHE A 31 0.01 -8.63 10.09
CA PHE A 31 -1.33 -8.33 10.61
C PHE A 31 -2.36 -7.94 9.54
N GLY A 32 -1.94 -7.82 8.28
CA GLY A 32 -2.80 -7.41 7.16
C GLY A 32 -2.97 -5.90 7.05
N ARG A 33 -3.09 -5.42 5.81
CA ARG A 33 -3.27 -4.00 5.48
C ARG A 33 -4.65 -3.53 5.95
N GLY A 34 -4.71 -2.53 6.82
CA GLY A 34 -5.98 -1.94 7.31
C GLY A 34 -6.54 -2.52 8.62
N SER A 35 -5.89 -3.52 9.22
CA SER A 35 -6.28 -4.02 10.54
C SER A 35 -6.08 -2.96 11.63
N GLN A 36 -7.07 -2.74 12.50
CA GLN A 36 -6.92 -1.82 13.64
C GLN A 36 -5.74 -2.22 14.54
N LYS A 37 -5.49 -3.53 14.68
CA LYS A 37 -4.34 -4.06 15.44
C LYS A 37 -3.01 -3.65 14.79
N ALA A 38 -2.90 -3.73 13.46
CA ALA A 38 -1.71 -3.30 12.72
C ALA A 38 -1.45 -1.80 12.90
N ARG A 39 -2.51 -0.98 12.91
CA ARG A 39 -2.41 0.47 13.10
C ARG A 39 -1.93 0.82 14.51
N ILE A 40 -2.54 0.24 15.53
CA ILE A 40 -2.15 0.46 16.94
C ILE A 40 -0.71 -0.02 17.18
N LEU A 41 -0.38 -1.21 16.69
CA LEU A 41 0.97 -1.77 16.83
C LEU A 41 2.01 -0.91 16.12
N SER A 42 1.69 -0.35 14.95
CA SER A 42 2.59 0.57 14.23
C SER A 42 2.89 1.82 15.05
N TYR A 43 1.90 2.41 15.72
CA TYR A 43 2.11 3.60 16.53
C TYR A 43 3.02 3.37 17.74
N ILE A 44 3.04 2.16 18.30
CA ILE A 44 3.85 1.85 19.49
C ILE A 44 5.21 1.28 19.07
N LEU A 45 5.22 0.34 18.14
CA LEU A 45 6.41 -0.43 17.80
C LEU A 45 7.41 0.36 16.94
N ILE A 46 6.92 1.18 16.01
CA ILE A 46 7.79 2.01 15.16
C ILE A 46 8.66 2.95 16.01
N PRO A 47 8.13 3.78 16.94
CA PRO A 47 8.97 4.67 17.72
C PRO A 47 9.94 3.92 18.63
N ILE A 48 9.53 2.80 19.25
CA ILE A 48 10.41 1.99 20.11
C ILE A 48 11.59 1.45 19.31
N ILE A 49 11.33 0.83 18.15
CA ILE A 49 12.38 0.25 17.31
C ILE A 49 13.26 1.36 16.72
N ALA A 50 12.69 2.48 16.28
CA ALA A 50 13.45 3.60 15.74
C ALA A 50 14.38 4.22 16.80
N LEU A 51 13.90 4.42 18.02
CA LEU A 51 14.72 4.91 19.14
C LEU A 51 15.84 3.93 19.48
N GLY A 52 15.53 2.63 19.61
CA GLY A 52 16.53 1.60 19.90
C GLY A 52 17.61 1.53 18.82
N TYR A 53 17.21 1.63 17.55
CA TYR A 53 18.15 1.60 16.43
C TYR A 53 19.00 2.88 16.35
N ASN A 54 18.42 4.06 16.54
CA ASN A 54 19.17 5.31 16.57
C ASN A 54 20.20 5.32 17.71
N PHE A 55 19.84 4.77 18.87
CA PHE A 55 20.78 4.59 19.98
C PHE A 55 21.92 3.62 19.63
N LEU A 56 21.61 2.51 18.94
CA LEU A 56 22.63 1.59 18.43
C LEU A 56 23.60 2.29 17.46
N VAL A 57 23.10 3.12 16.55
CA VAL A 57 23.94 3.86 15.59
C VAL A 57 24.81 4.90 16.32
N LEU A 58 24.26 5.57 17.34
CA LEU A 58 25.02 6.52 18.16
C LEU A 58 26.16 5.84 18.93
N THR A 59 25.91 4.65 19.48
CA THR A 59 26.90 3.89 20.26
C THR A 59 27.91 3.12 19.41
N ALA A 60 27.65 2.93 18.12
CA ALA A 60 28.53 2.21 17.19
C ALA A 60 29.87 2.92 16.88
N GLY A 61 30.09 4.15 17.38
CA GLY A 61 31.36 4.86 17.30
C GLY A 61 31.89 4.98 15.87
N LYS A 62 33.02 4.32 15.57
CA LYS A 62 33.63 4.32 14.22
C LYS A 62 32.75 3.64 13.16
N TRP A 63 31.91 2.68 13.55
CA TRP A 63 31.06 1.90 12.65
C TRP A 63 29.68 2.50 12.44
N ARG A 64 29.37 3.65 13.05
CA ARG A 64 28.04 4.28 13.00
C ARG A 64 27.47 4.44 11.59
N TYR A 65 28.29 4.83 10.61
CA TYR A 65 27.81 5.01 9.25
C TYR A 65 27.51 3.68 8.57
N LEU A 66 28.31 2.64 8.83
CA LEU A 66 28.06 1.30 8.30
C LEU A 66 26.79 0.71 8.91
N VAL A 67 26.66 0.79 10.23
CA VAL A 67 25.47 0.32 10.95
C VAL A 67 24.26 1.09 10.45
N GLY A 68 24.27 2.43 10.52
CA GLY A 68 23.13 3.25 10.09
C GLY A 68 22.76 3.07 8.61
N PHE A 69 23.71 2.75 7.74
CA PHE A 69 23.42 2.49 6.32
C PHE A 69 22.66 1.17 6.09
N LEU A 70 22.74 0.22 7.01
CA LEU A 70 22.13 -1.11 6.88
C LEU A 70 20.61 -1.06 6.54
N PRO A 71 19.74 -0.34 7.27
CA PRO A 71 18.32 -0.25 6.94
C PRO A 71 18.07 0.40 5.57
N ILE A 72 18.90 1.36 5.18
CA ILE A 72 18.80 2.01 3.86
C ILE A 72 19.16 1.00 2.77
N ALA A 73 20.27 0.27 2.94
CA ALA A 73 20.71 -0.78 2.03
C ALA A 73 19.66 -1.88 1.86
N LEU A 74 18.98 -2.28 2.95
CA LEU A 74 17.90 -3.26 2.90
C LEU A 74 16.72 -2.77 2.05
N ILE A 75 16.31 -1.50 2.19
CA ILE A 75 15.24 -0.92 1.37
C ILE A 75 15.67 -0.86 -0.10
N ILE A 76 16.88 -0.38 -0.38
CA ILE A 76 17.39 -0.30 -1.76
C ILE A 76 17.46 -1.69 -2.38
N GLY A 77 18.03 -2.67 -1.67
CA GLY A 77 18.10 -4.06 -2.12
C GLY A 77 16.73 -4.66 -2.36
N TYR A 78 15.76 -4.39 -1.48
CA TYR A 78 14.37 -4.79 -1.66
C TYR A 78 13.76 -4.15 -2.91
N VAL A 79 13.87 -2.84 -3.10
CA VAL A 79 13.34 -2.14 -4.28
C VAL A 79 13.99 -2.64 -5.58
N LEU A 80 15.31 -2.81 -5.59
CA LEU A 80 16.03 -3.34 -6.75
C LEU A 80 15.63 -4.78 -7.07
N TYR A 81 15.44 -5.61 -6.04
CA TYR A 81 14.94 -6.97 -6.19
C TYR A 81 13.57 -7.00 -6.89
N TYR A 82 12.64 -6.14 -6.52
CA TYR A 82 11.34 -6.04 -7.22
C TYR A 82 11.43 -5.37 -8.59
N ARG A 83 12.40 -4.48 -8.80
CA ARG A 83 12.55 -3.74 -10.06
C ARG A 83 13.23 -4.55 -11.16
N PHE A 84 14.14 -5.46 -10.80
CA PHE A 84 15.00 -6.23 -11.71
C PHE A 84 14.86 -7.75 -11.59
N GLY A 85 14.26 -8.28 -10.52
CA GLY A 85 13.83 -9.67 -10.50
C GLY A 85 12.67 -9.86 -11.46
N ASP A 86 12.64 -10.98 -12.20
CA ASP A 86 11.59 -11.39 -13.15
C ASP A 86 10.21 -11.65 -12.49
N HIS A 87 9.81 -10.82 -11.53
CA HIS A 87 8.51 -10.83 -10.87
C HIS A 87 7.47 -10.03 -11.67
N GLY A 88 7.52 -10.15 -13.00
CA GLY A 88 6.59 -9.54 -13.95
C GLY A 88 5.13 -9.96 -13.81
N THR A 89 4.77 -10.72 -12.78
CA THR A 89 3.42 -11.26 -12.56
C THR A 89 2.97 -11.30 -11.09
N TYR A 90 3.73 -10.72 -10.14
CA TYR A 90 3.32 -10.67 -8.71
C TYR A 90 2.75 -9.32 -8.27
N ILE A 91 2.50 -8.40 -9.22
CA ILE A 91 1.29 -7.59 -9.08
C ILE A 91 0.14 -8.54 -9.45
N GLU A 92 -0.17 -9.47 -8.55
CA GLU A 92 -1.56 -9.88 -8.39
C GLU A 92 -2.32 -8.55 -8.39
N PRO A 93 -3.27 -8.30 -9.32
CA PRO A 93 -3.95 -7.02 -9.40
C PRO A 93 -4.39 -6.76 -7.97
N GLN A 94 -3.78 -5.76 -7.31
CA GLN A 94 -4.13 -5.36 -5.95
C GLN A 94 -5.63 -5.48 -5.94
N ALA A 95 -6.19 -6.45 -5.20
CA ALA A 95 -7.63 -6.64 -5.16
C ALA A 95 -8.15 -5.23 -4.93
N LYS A 96 -8.80 -4.67 -5.98
CA LYS A 96 -8.96 -3.21 -6.13
C LYS A 96 -9.22 -2.70 -4.74
N PRO A 97 -8.40 -1.77 -4.18
CA PRO A 97 -8.64 -1.30 -2.82
C PRO A 97 -10.13 -1.05 -2.79
N GLU A 98 -10.85 -1.75 -1.91
CA GLU A 98 -12.30 -1.69 -1.87
C GLU A 98 -12.57 -0.24 -1.51
N SER A 99 -12.69 0.56 -2.56
CA SER A 99 -12.65 1.97 -2.43
C SER A 99 -13.94 2.25 -1.72
N ASP A 100 -13.90 2.94 -0.58
CA ASP A 100 -15.08 3.56 0.00
C ASP A 100 -15.80 4.47 -1.03
N PHE A 101 -15.13 4.77 -2.16
CA PHE A 101 -15.63 5.42 -3.37
C PHE A 101 -16.21 4.49 -4.44
N GLN A 102 -16.48 3.21 -4.16
CA GLN A 102 -17.43 2.48 -4.99
C GLN A 102 -18.77 3.17 -4.76
N ARG A 103 -19.16 4.03 -5.70
CA ARG A 103 -20.43 4.75 -5.68
C ARG A 103 -21.53 3.71 -5.52
N ARG A 104 -22.01 3.53 -4.27
CA ARG A 104 -23.16 2.67 -4.00
C ARG A 104 -24.23 3.09 -4.98
N GLU A 105 -24.57 2.23 -5.93
CA GLU A 105 -25.66 2.53 -6.85
C GLU A 105 -26.88 2.78 -5.97
N SER A 106 -27.35 4.04 -5.97
CA SER A 106 -28.56 4.43 -5.28
C SER A 106 -29.67 3.46 -5.65
N SER A 107 -30.52 3.07 -4.69
CA SER A 107 -31.71 2.25 -4.94
C SER A 107 -32.56 2.80 -6.10
N LYS A 108 -32.53 4.12 -6.32
CA LYS A 108 -33.17 4.80 -7.45
C LYS A 108 -32.51 4.45 -8.80
N SER A 109 -31.17 4.41 -8.86
CA SER A 109 -30.43 4.04 -10.06
C SER A 109 -30.69 2.58 -10.46
N ARG A 110 -30.71 1.68 -9.48
CA ARG A 110 -31.02 0.25 -9.69
C ARG A 110 -32.41 0.04 -10.29
N ARG A 111 -33.43 0.71 -9.72
CA ARG A 111 -34.82 0.65 -10.23
C ARG A 111 -34.96 1.19 -11.66
N ILE A 112 -34.26 2.26 -12.01
CA ILE A 112 -34.31 2.83 -13.36
C ILE A 112 -33.67 1.87 -14.38
N ARG A 113 -32.58 1.19 -14.01
CA ARG A 113 -31.90 0.22 -14.87
C ARG A 113 -32.78 -1.01 -15.12
N GLU A 114 -33.35 -1.60 -14.06
CA GLU A 114 -34.28 -2.72 -14.17
C GLU A 114 -35.52 -2.38 -15.03
N ALA A 115 -36.06 -1.17 -14.89
CA ALA A 115 -37.20 -0.73 -15.71
C ALA A 115 -36.83 -0.55 -17.19
N ARG A 116 -35.60 -0.12 -17.50
CA ARG A 116 -35.09 -0.02 -18.87
C ARG A 116 -34.84 -1.40 -19.48
N GLU A 117 -34.28 -2.31 -18.71
CA GLU A 117 -34.03 -3.70 -19.13
C GLU A 117 -35.34 -4.43 -19.42
N LYS A 118 -36.36 -4.31 -18.56
CA LYS A 118 -37.69 -4.88 -18.83
C LYS A 118 -38.33 -4.34 -20.12
N ARG A 119 -38.24 -3.02 -20.37
CA ARG A 119 -38.74 -2.42 -21.62
C ARG A 119 -37.95 -2.86 -22.85
N ALA A 120 -36.65 -3.09 -22.71
CA ALA A 120 -35.81 -3.60 -23.79
C ALA A 120 -36.17 -5.06 -24.12
N ALA A 121 -36.30 -5.91 -23.10
CA ALA A 121 -36.72 -7.31 -23.25
C ALA A 121 -38.12 -7.42 -23.89
N GLU A 122 -39.07 -6.56 -23.48
CA GLU A 122 -40.41 -6.53 -24.08
C GLU A 122 -40.37 -6.11 -25.56
N ARG A 123 -39.49 -5.17 -25.93
CA ARG A 123 -39.28 -4.78 -27.34
C ARG A 123 -38.68 -5.90 -28.16
N GLU A 124 -37.77 -6.68 -27.60
CA GLU A 124 -37.18 -7.85 -28.28
C GLU A 124 -38.19 -8.97 -28.45
N GLN A 125 -39.01 -9.24 -27.45
CA GLN A 125 -40.11 -10.21 -27.56
C GLN A 125 -41.16 -9.76 -28.60
N ARG A 126 -41.50 -8.47 -28.68
CA ARG A 126 -42.38 -7.94 -29.73
C ARG A 126 -41.78 -8.03 -31.14
N LYS A 127 -40.45 -7.97 -31.27
CA LYS A 127 -39.76 -8.16 -32.56
C LYS A 127 -39.70 -9.63 -32.97
N HIS A 128 -39.53 -10.55 -32.02
CA HIS A 128 -39.54 -11.99 -32.28
C HIS A 128 -40.94 -12.60 -32.38
N GLY A 129 -41.97 -11.94 -31.83
CA GLY A 129 -43.36 -12.38 -31.87
C GLY A 129 -44.19 -11.85 -33.03
N LYS A 130 -43.65 -10.97 -33.89
CA LYS A 130 -44.31 -10.62 -35.16
C LYS A 130 -43.93 -11.66 -36.22
N PRO A 131 -44.87 -12.48 -36.72
CA PRO A 131 -44.59 -13.28 -37.91
C PRO A 131 -44.24 -12.31 -39.04
N LYS A 132 -43.19 -12.64 -39.81
CA LYS A 132 -42.90 -11.93 -41.05
C LYS A 132 -44.09 -12.14 -41.99
N GLU A 133 -45.00 -11.16 -42.04
CA GLU A 133 -45.92 -11.02 -43.17
C GLU A 133 -45.08 -10.92 -44.44
N LYS A 134 -45.29 -11.89 -45.33
CA LYS A 134 -44.81 -11.88 -46.71
C LYS A 134 -45.82 -11.14 -47.57
#